data_AF-A0A1I7HEB4-F1
#
_entry.id   AF-A0A1I7HEB4-F1
#
_cell.length_a   1.000
_cell.length_b   1.000
_cell.length_c   1.000
_cell.angle_alpha   90.00
_cell.angle_beta   90.00
_cell.angle_gamma   90.00
#
_symmetry.space_group_name_H-M   'P 1'
#
loop_
_entity.id
_entity.type
_entity.pdbx_description
1 polymer ?
#
loop_
_entity_poly.entity_id
_entity_poly.type
_entity_poly.pdbx_seq_one_letter_code
_entity_poly.pdbx_strand_id
1 'polypeptide(L)'
;MCSIIAFTGQALTPEEIKPHFDQTISRGPDDSRFEEVGSGYMGFHRLAIMGLTPEGMQPFHQGKSVVVCNGEIYGFRPMKKELEARGYSFRSDSDCELILPMYREFGLKETLRRMGSEFATVIYDGEKDTWIAARDPIGIRPLHYGYDRSGRICFASEAKNLVGICDMIRPFPPGHYYYEGEFIPYEELTRVEQFSRDDLETVCKGIRERLIQSVEDRLDADAPLGFLLSGGLDSSLVCAVSAKILGRKIRTFAIGMDTDPIDLKYAQEAAEFIGADHTAFHMTKEDVLEALPEVIRILGTWDITTIRASLGMYLCCKQIHEHTDVRVLMTGEISDELFGYKYTDFAPDAVAFQAESKKRIDEIHMYDVLRADRCISANSMESRVPFGDRDFVKYVMQIDPALKMNTYGMGKYLLRHAFEEDHLLPDGILWRQKAAFSDAVGHSMVDDLKEYAESCYTDEEFLRGCQKYAYCRPFTKESLLYRDIFEKYYPGQAAMIADFWMPNRAWKGCDVKDPSARVLSNYGASGR
;
A
#
# COMPACT_ATOMS: atom_id res chain seq x y z
N MET A 1 -4.37 -5.65 -9.65
CA MET A 1 -2.93 -5.37 -9.73
C MET A 1 -2.28 -6.60 -10.32
N CYS A 2 -1.14 -6.52 -11.01
CA CYS A 2 -0.53 -7.77 -11.48
C CYS A 2 0.03 -8.63 -10.33
N SER A 3 0.37 -9.88 -10.63
CA SER A 3 1.15 -10.75 -9.75
C SER A 3 2.37 -11.26 -10.50
N ILE A 4 3.52 -11.25 -9.85
CA ILE A 4 4.76 -11.82 -10.38
C ILE A 4 5.22 -12.99 -9.51
N ILE A 5 5.80 -14.01 -10.14
CA ILE A 5 6.60 -15.03 -9.46
C ILE A 5 7.87 -15.28 -10.26
N ALA A 6 8.96 -15.61 -9.57
CA ALA A 6 10.18 -16.07 -10.21
C ALA A 6 10.90 -17.10 -9.33
N PHE A 7 11.30 -18.21 -9.94
CA PHE A 7 12.09 -19.26 -9.32
C PHE A 7 13.43 -19.31 -10.05
N THR A 8 14.54 -19.10 -9.34
CA THR A 8 15.87 -19.00 -9.98
C THR A 8 16.54 -20.36 -10.24
N GLY A 9 15.85 -21.45 -9.92
CA GLY A 9 16.32 -22.83 -10.11
C GLY A 9 15.19 -23.75 -10.60
N GLN A 10 15.57 -24.97 -10.99
CA GLN A 10 14.66 -26.04 -11.45
C GLN A 10 14.48 -27.17 -10.43
N ALA A 11 14.71 -26.88 -9.14
CA ALA A 11 14.50 -27.86 -8.07
C ALA A 11 13.02 -28.21 -7.87
N LEU A 12 12.12 -27.38 -8.40
CA LEU A 12 10.68 -27.57 -8.43
C LEU A 12 10.23 -27.68 -9.88
N THR A 13 9.31 -28.60 -10.18
CA THR A 13 8.71 -28.69 -11.51
C THR A 13 7.63 -27.62 -11.72
N PRO A 14 7.26 -27.28 -12.97
CA PRO A 14 6.13 -26.41 -13.25
C PRO A 14 4.84 -26.84 -12.54
N GLU A 15 4.59 -28.15 -12.44
CA GLU A 15 3.42 -28.73 -11.77
C GLU A 15 3.46 -28.52 -10.25
N GLU A 16 4.64 -28.56 -9.64
CA GLU A 16 4.82 -28.22 -8.22
C GLU A 16 4.61 -26.71 -7.98
N ILE A 17 4.99 -25.84 -8.93
CA ILE A 17 4.88 -24.38 -8.79
C ILE A 17 3.46 -23.87 -9.07
N LYS A 18 2.74 -24.48 -10.01
CA LYS A 18 1.44 -23.98 -10.51
C LYS A 18 0.40 -23.71 -9.41
N PRO A 19 0.18 -24.61 -8.41
CA PRO A 19 -0.78 -24.34 -7.34
C PRO A 19 -0.41 -23.12 -6.50
N HIS A 20 0.89 -22.84 -6.35
CA HIS A 20 1.38 -21.68 -5.63
C HIS A 20 1.24 -20.39 -6.46
N PHE A 21 1.53 -20.45 -7.76
CA PHE A 21 1.29 -19.34 -8.69
C PHE A 21 -0.17 -18.89 -8.65
N ASP A 22 -1.09 -19.85 -8.77
CA ASP A 22 -2.52 -19.63 -8.94
C ASP A 22 -3.21 -18.98 -7.73
N GLN A 23 -2.57 -19.00 -6.54
CA GLN A 23 -3.11 -18.33 -5.34
C GLN A 23 -3.31 -16.82 -5.51
N THR A 24 -2.73 -16.22 -6.56
CA THR A 24 -2.81 -14.80 -6.87
C THR A 24 -3.46 -14.46 -8.21
N ILE A 25 -4.21 -15.40 -8.81
CA ILE A 25 -5.00 -15.11 -10.02
C ILE A 25 -5.92 -13.90 -9.82
N SER A 26 -6.52 -13.74 -8.63
CA SER A 26 -7.42 -12.62 -8.34
C SER A 26 -6.75 -11.25 -8.44
N ARG A 27 -5.43 -11.17 -8.32
CA ARG A 27 -4.70 -9.93 -8.56
C ARG A 27 -4.80 -9.55 -10.05
N GLY A 28 -4.43 -10.49 -10.91
CA GLY A 28 -4.34 -10.34 -12.36
C GLY A 28 -5.20 -11.35 -13.12
N PRO A 29 -6.52 -11.15 -13.16
CA PRO A 29 -7.47 -12.13 -13.70
C PRO A 29 -7.54 -12.18 -15.24
N ASP A 30 -6.92 -11.23 -15.95
CA ASP A 30 -7.17 -11.02 -17.38
C ASP A 30 -6.41 -11.98 -18.27
N ASP A 31 -5.18 -12.31 -17.86
CA ASP A 31 -4.33 -13.26 -18.58
C ASP A 31 -3.26 -13.82 -17.64
N SER A 32 -2.71 -14.99 -17.97
CA SER A 32 -1.70 -15.67 -17.19
C SER A 32 -0.66 -16.33 -18.08
N ARG A 33 0.61 -16.09 -17.80
CA ARG A 33 1.72 -16.71 -18.50
C ARG A 33 2.73 -17.24 -17.50
N PHE A 34 3.24 -18.44 -17.77
CA PHE A 34 4.30 -19.06 -17.01
C PHE A 34 5.25 -19.72 -18.00
N GLU A 35 6.55 -19.43 -17.89
CA GLU A 35 7.55 -19.87 -18.85
C GLU A 35 8.89 -20.19 -18.18
N GLU A 36 9.65 -21.06 -18.84
CA GLU A 36 11.05 -21.32 -18.50
C GLU A 36 11.92 -20.14 -18.92
N VAL A 37 12.75 -19.66 -18.00
CA VAL A 37 13.66 -18.54 -18.21
C VAL A 37 15.01 -18.89 -17.61
N GLY A 38 16.06 -18.92 -18.43
CA GLY A 38 17.40 -19.32 -17.98
C GLY A 38 17.39 -20.70 -17.30
N SER A 39 17.90 -20.76 -16.07
CA SER A 39 17.90 -21.95 -15.23
C SER A 39 16.67 -22.10 -14.32
N GLY A 40 15.57 -21.41 -14.61
CA GLY A 40 14.43 -21.27 -13.71
C GLY A 40 13.12 -20.95 -14.43
N TYR A 41 12.22 -20.26 -13.74
CA TYR A 41 10.87 -19.97 -14.22
C TYR A 41 10.44 -18.54 -13.88
N MET A 42 9.63 -17.93 -14.75
CA MET A 42 8.88 -16.70 -14.46
C MET A 42 7.39 -16.89 -14.72
N GLY A 43 6.57 -16.32 -13.83
CA GLY A 43 5.12 -16.30 -13.94
C GLY A 43 4.57 -14.90 -13.79
N PHE A 44 3.51 -14.62 -14.54
CA PHE A 44 2.80 -13.35 -14.50
C PHE A 44 1.29 -13.55 -14.61
N HIS A 45 0.55 -12.99 -13.65
CA HIS A 45 -0.90 -12.80 -13.73
C HIS A 45 -1.16 -11.32 -14.03
N ARG A 46 -1.90 -11.04 -15.10
CA ARG A 46 -2.09 -9.68 -15.60
C ARG A 46 -3.42 -9.08 -15.18
N LEU A 47 -3.36 -7.88 -14.64
CA LEU A 47 -4.47 -6.93 -14.68
C LEU A 47 -4.14 -5.88 -15.75
N ALA A 48 -4.92 -5.80 -16.82
CA ALA A 48 -4.67 -4.87 -17.91
C ALA A 48 -5.15 -3.45 -17.53
N ILE A 49 -4.21 -2.56 -17.24
CA ILE A 49 -4.45 -1.13 -16.91
C ILE A 49 -3.91 -0.20 -18.00
N MET A 50 -2.62 -0.31 -18.32
CA MET A 50 -1.96 0.38 -19.44
C MET A 50 -1.77 -0.56 -20.62
N GLY A 51 -2.25 -0.16 -21.80
CA GLY A 51 -2.22 -0.95 -23.01
C GLY A 51 -3.11 -2.20 -22.90
N LEU A 52 -4.41 -2.06 -23.11
CA LEU A 52 -5.40 -3.12 -22.85
C LEU A 52 -5.33 -4.34 -23.79
N THR A 53 -4.47 -4.30 -24.81
CA THR A 53 -4.35 -5.39 -25.79
C THR A 53 -3.44 -6.53 -25.28
N PRO A 54 -3.54 -7.75 -25.83
CA PRO A 54 -2.72 -8.89 -25.40
C PRO A 54 -1.20 -8.68 -25.52
N GLU A 55 -0.75 -7.75 -26.37
CA GLU A 55 0.66 -7.44 -26.57
C GLU A 55 1.33 -6.90 -25.29
N GLY A 56 0.56 -6.29 -24.37
CA GLY A 56 1.07 -5.87 -23.06
C GLY A 56 1.23 -7.01 -22.04
N MET A 57 1.07 -8.28 -22.46
CA MET A 57 1.22 -9.44 -21.58
C MET A 57 2.69 -9.78 -21.32
N GLN A 58 3.03 -9.98 -20.05
CA GLN A 58 4.38 -10.30 -19.58
C GLN A 58 4.56 -11.82 -19.36
N PRO A 59 5.78 -12.36 -19.28
CA PRO A 59 7.07 -11.66 -19.32
C PRO A 59 7.36 -10.95 -20.65
N PHE A 60 7.98 -9.77 -20.60
CA PHE A 60 8.49 -9.08 -21.79
C PHE A 60 9.89 -9.60 -22.13
N HIS A 61 10.17 -9.72 -23.44
CA HIS A 61 11.40 -10.28 -23.97
C HIS A 61 12.17 -9.25 -24.79
N GLN A 62 13.49 -9.19 -24.59
CA GLN A 62 14.39 -8.45 -25.47
C GLN A 62 15.67 -9.26 -25.64
N GLY A 63 15.93 -9.79 -26.84
CA GLY A 63 17.07 -10.71 -27.03
C GLY A 63 16.98 -11.92 -26.09
N LYS A 64 18.00 -12.14 -25.26
CA LYS A 64 18.00 -13.20 -24.22
C LYS A 64 17.49 -12.73 -22.85
N SER A 65 17.18 -11.45 -22.70
CA SER A 65 16.74 -10.87 -21.43
C SER A 65 15.22 -10.90 -21.31
N VAL A 66 14.73 -11.14 -20.10
CA VAL A 66 13.29 -11.30 -19.80
C VAL A 66 12.94 -10.47 -18.56
N VAL A 67 11.76 -9.86 -18.52
CA VAL A 67 11.29 -9.09 -17.36
C VAL A 67 9.82 -9.33 -17.04
N VAL A 68 9.51 -9.37 -15.75
CA VAL A 68 8.16 -9.18 -15.20
C VAL A 68 8.14 -7.99 -14.25
N CYS A 69 7.03 -7.27 -14.19
CA CYS A 69 6.82 -6.09 -13.35
C CYS A 69 5.34 -6.01 -12.95
N ASN A 70 5.09 -6.03 -11.63
CA ASN A 70 3.84 -5.56 -11.05
C ASN A 70 4.05 -4.10 -10.61
N GLY A 71 3.57 -3.15 -11.41
CA GLY A 71 3.78 -1.73 -11.16
C GLY A 71 3.23 -0.86 -12.27
N GLU A 72 3.37 0.44 -12.05
CA GLU A 72 3.02 1.50 -13.00
C GLU A 72 4.20 2.47 -13.10
N ILE A 73 4.72 2.66 -14.31
CA ILE A 73 5.75 3.65 -14.62
C ILE A 73 5.04 4.94 -15.02
N TYR A 74 4.74 5.77 -14.04
CA TYR A 74 4.10 7.07 -14.27
C TYR A 74 4.98 7.96 -15.16
N GLY A 75 4.34 8.72 -16.07
CA GLY A 75 5.06 9.59 -17.00
C GLY A 75 5.90 8.82 -18.04
N PHE A 76 5.61 7.55 -18.33
CA PHE A 76 6.38 6.75 -19.30
C PHE A 76 6.30 7.26 -20.74
N ARG A 77 5.27 8.00 -21.14
CA ARG A 77 5.05 8.37 -22.56
C ARG A 77 6.20 9.22 -23.14
N PRO A 78 6.69 10.28 -22.46
CA PRO A 78 7.95 10.93 -22.83
C PRO A 78 9.16 9.98 -22.84
N MET A 79 9.26 9.05 -21.89
CA MET A 79 10.37 8.08 -21.84
C MET A 79 10.36 7.12 -23.03
N LYS A 80 9.17 6.66 -23.45
CA LYS A 80 8.95 5.84 -24.65
C LYS A 80 9.48 6.57 -25.89
N LYS A 81 9.12 7.86 -26.06
CA LYS A 81 9.62 8.70 -27.16
C LYS A 81 11.13 8.90 -27.13
N GLU A 82 11.73 9.06 -25.94
CA GLU A 82 13.18 9.14 -25.80
C GLU A 82 13.86 7.85 -26.31
N LEU A 83 13.33 6.69 -25.93
CA LEU A 83 13.86 5.39 -26.35
C LEU A 83 13.62 5.13 -27.85
N GLU A 84 12.47 5.52 -28.39
CA GLU A 84 12.19 5.46 -29.84
C GLU A 84 13.21 6.29 -30.63
N ALA A 85 13.53 7.50 -30.17
CA ALA A 85 14.55 8.35 -30.80
C ALA A 85 15.96 7.74 -30.75
N ARG A 86 16.22 6.83 -29.80
CA ARG A 86 17.47 6.05 -29.69
C ARG A 86 17.43 4.73 -30.49
N GLY A 87 16.34 4.44 -31.19
CA GLY A 87 16.21 3.30 -32.08
C GLY A 87 15.54 2.06 -31.46
N TYR A 88 14.95 2.18 -30.26
CA TYR A 88 14.13 1.11 -29.70
C TYR A 88 12.74 1.08 -30.36
N SER A 89 12.18 -0.12 -30.52
CA SER A 89 10.83 -0.33 -31.02
C SER A 89 10.00 -1.09 -29.98
N PHE A 90 8.74 -0.69 -29.81
CA PHE A 90 7.81 -1.27 -28.84
C PHE A 90 6.65 -1.96 -29.57
N ARG A 91 6.14 -3.05 -28.98
CA ARG A 91 5.05 -3.85 -29.54
C ARG A 91 3.73 -3.65 -28.79
N SER A 92 3.78 -3.04 -27.62
CA SER A 92 2.64 -2.76 -26.77
C SER A 92 2.59 -1.30 -26.34
N ASP A 93 1.47 -0.94 -25.71
CA ASP A 93 1.30 0.33 -25.01
C ASP A 93 1.43 0.18 -23.49
N SER A 94 1.95 -0.95 -23.02
CA SER A 94 2.32 -1.10 -21.61
C SER A 94 3.55 -0.24 -21.32
N ASP A 95 3.42 0.55 -20.27
CA ASP A 95 4.48 1.27 -19.58
C ASP A 95 5.66 0.34 -19.18
N CYS A 96 5.38 -0.89 -18.75
CA CYS A 96 6.39 -1.85 -18.30
C CYS A 96 7.25 -2.44 -19.43
N GLU A 97 6.88 -2.31 -20.72
CA GLU A 97 7.71 -2.77 -21.85
C GLU A 97 9.04 -1.99 -21.94
N LEU A 98 9.08 -0.78 -21.35
CA LEU A 98 10.25 0.10 -21.34
C LEU A 98 11.41 -0.41 -20.46
N ILE A 99 11.17 -1.35 -19.55
CA ILE A 99 12.15 -1.71 -18.50
C ILE A 99 13.44 -2.30 -19.10
N LEU A 100 13.35 -3.26 -20.03
CA LEU A 100 14.54 -3.84 -20.66
C LEU A 100 15.31 -2.84 -21.53
N PRO A 101 14.65 -2.05 -22.40
CA PRO A 101 15.29 -0.94 -23.09
C PRO A 101 16.00 0.05 -22.16
N MET A 102 15.34 0.50 -21.09
CA MET A 102 15.95 1.41 -20.10
C MET A 102 17.16 0.76 -19.41
N TYR A 103 17.03 -0.50 -18.98
CA TYR A 103 18.14 -1.24 -18.36
C TYR A 103 19.37 -1.32 -19.26
N ARG A 104 19.17 -1.55 -20.57
CA ARG A 104 20.27 -1.59 -21.54
C ARG A 104 20.91 -0.23 -21.80
N GLU A 105 20.09 0.81 -21.91
CA GLU A 105 20.56 2.15 -22.27
C GLU A 105 21.20 2.88 -21.08
N PHE A 106 20.60 2.77 -19.88
CA PHE A 106 20.94 3.60 -18.72
C PHE A 106 21.53 2.80 -17.55
N GLY A 107 21.43 1.47 -17.56
CA GLY A 107 21.84 0.60 -16.46
C GLY A 107 20.82 0.53 -15.33
N LEU A 108 20.96 -0.48 -14.46
CA LEU A 108 19.94 -0.85 -13.47
C LEU A 108 19.54 0.30 -12.55
N LYS A 109 20.51 0.96 -11.90
CA LYS A 109 20.22 1.99 -10.89
C LYS A 109 19.48 3.18 -11.46
N GLU A 110 19.81 3.60 -12.68
CA GLU A 110 19.14 4.71 -13.34
C GLU A 110 17.75 4.30 -13.83
N THR A 111 17.59 3.07 -14.34
CA THR A 111 16.27 2.51 -14.67
C THR A 111 15.33 2.51 -13.48
N LEU A 112 15.77 2.00 -12.33
CA LEU A 112 14.93 1.96 -11.11
C LEU A 112 14.53 3.37 -10.64
N ARG A 113 15.42 4.35 -10.75
CA ARG A 113 15.09 5.76 -10.47
C ARG A 113 14.09 6.33 -11.46
N ARG A 114 14.15 5.95 -12.73
CA ARG A 114 13.19 6.41 -13.75
C ARG A 114 11.82 5.75 -13.60
N MET A 115 11.76 4.52 -13.08
CA MET A 115 10.50 3.84 -12.78
C MET A 115 9.71 4.48 -11.63
N GLY A 116 10.37 5.21 -10.74
CA GLY A 116 9.71 6.05 -9.74
C GLY A 116 9.19 5.27 -8.52
N SER A 117 7.88 5.34 -8.27
CA SER A 117 7.31 5.15 -6.92
C SER A 117 6.55 3.84 -6.70
N GLU A 118 6.06 3.15 -7.73
CA GLU A 118 5.13 2.02 -7.56
C GLU A 118 5.46 0.84 -8.48
N PHE A 119 6.43 0.01 -8.09
CA PHE A 119 6.83 -1.17 -8.87
C PHE A 119 7.47 -2.27 -8.01
N ALA A 120 7.26 -3.51 -8.44
CA ALA A 120 8.04 -4.67 -8.07
C ALA A 120 8.39 -5.42 -9.36
N THR A 121 9.67 -5.64 -9.62
CA THR A 121 10.14 -6.23 -10.89
C THR A 121 11.17 -7.33 -10.67
N VAL A 122 11.17 -8.32 -11.57
CA VAL A 122 12.22 -9.33 -11.68
C VAL A 122 12.70 -9.35 -13.13
N ILE A 123 14.02 -9.22 -13.32
CA ILE A 123 14.70 -9.26 -14.60
C ILE A 123 15.62 -10.48 -14.61
N TYR A 124 15.59 -11.25 -15.69
CA TYR A 124 16.64 -12.18 -16.03
C TYR A 124 17.49 -11.56 -17.14
N ASP A 125 18.76 -11.27 -16.84
CA ASP A 125 19.73 -10.79 -17.81
C ASP A 125 20.42 -11.99 -18.46
N GLY A 126 19.91 -12.43 -19.61
CA GLY A 126 20.45 -13.58 -20.33
C GLY A 126 21.80 -13.35 -21.03
N GLU A 127 22.36 -12.14 -21.04
CA GLU A 127 23.75 -11.94 -21.48
C GLU A 127 24.74 -12.22 -20.34
N LYS A 128 24.33 -11.98 -19.10
CA LYS A 128 25.12 -12.25 -17.88
C LYS A 128 24.72 -13.54 -17.16
N ASP A 129 23.65 -14.20 -17.60
CA ASP A 129 23.02 -15.33 -16.92
C ASP A 129 22.74 -15.02 -15.43
N THR A 130 22.08 -13.88 -15.18
CA THR A 130 21.89 -13.34 -13.82
C THR A 130 20.44 -12.93 -13.57
N TRP A 131 19.94 -13.23 -12.37
CA TRP A 131 18.63 -12.81 -11.88
C TRP A 131 18.74 -11.54 -11.04
N ILE A 132 17.85 -10.60 -11.30
CA ILE A 132 17.76 -9.30 -10.63
C ILE A 132 16.33 -9.14 -10.16
N ALA A 133 16.12 -8.68 -8.94
CA ALA A 133 14.80 -8.28 -8.46
C ALA A 133 14.88 -6.90 -7.83
N ALA A 134 13.85 -6.07 -7.95
CA ALA A 134 13.84 -4.74 -7.35
C ALA A 134 12.43 -4.35 -6.91
N ARG A 135 12.38 -3.49 -5.89
CA ARG A 135 11.13 -2.96 -5.33
C ARG A 135 11.23 -1.45 -5.21
N ASP A 136 10.10 -0.77 -5.38
CA ASP A 136 10.01 0.68 -5.27
C ASP A 136 10.50 1.20 -3.89
N PRO A 137 10.86 2.49 -3.79
CA PRO A 137 11.51 3.04 -2.59
C PRO A 137 10.69 3.01 -1.30
N ILE A 138 9.36 2.89 -1.38
CA ILE A 138 8.46 2.89 -0.22
C ILE A 138 7.95 1.49 0.09
N GLY A 139 7.91 0.62 -0.92
CA GLY A 139 7.33 -0.70 -0.87
C GLY A 139 5.83 -0.71 -1.20
N ILE A 140 5.36 0.23 -2.03
CA ILE A 140 3.95 0.33 -2.47
C ILE A 140 3.51 -0.94 -3.17
N ARG A 141 4.30 -1.43 -4.13
CA ARG A 141 4.05 -2.72 -4.77
C ARG A 141 4.74 -3.82 -3.97
N PRO A 142 4.05 -4.94 -3.69
CA PRO A 142 4.58 -5.97 -2.83
C PRO A 142 5.55 -6.88 -3.58
N LEU A 143 6.60 -7.28 -2.88
CA LEU A 143 7.51 -8.33 -3.29
C LEU A 143 8.02 -9.04 -2.05
N HIS A 144 8.08 -10.36 -2.11
CA HIS A 144 8.57 -11.26 -1.07
C HIS A 144 9.63 -12.16 -1.67
N TYR A 145 10.49 -12.68 -0.80
CA TYR A 145 11.47 -13.66 -1.19
C TYR A 145 11.63 -14.75 -0.13
N GLY A 146 12.19 -15.88 -0.57
CA GLY A 146 12.61 -16.99 0.27
C GLY A 146 13.58 -17.86 -0.51
N TYR A 147 13.97 -18.98 0.08
CA TYR A 147 14.85 -19.96 -0.56
C TYR A 147 14.14 -21.30 -0.63
N ASP A 148 14.21 -21.95 -1.79
CA ASP A 148 13.69 -23.30 -1.97
C ASP A 148 14.58 -24.36 -1.29
N ARG A 149 14.16 -25.63 -1.35
CA ARG A 149 14.90 -26.79 -0.82
C ARG A 149 16.32 -26.97 -1.38
N SER A 150 16.65 -26.32 -2.50
CA SER A 150 17.98 -26.36 -3.12
C SER A 150 18.84 -25.14 -2.76
N GLY A 151 18.31 -24.21 -1.98
CA GLY A 151 18.97 -22.96 -1.61
C GLY A 151 18.93 -21.90 -2.71
N ARG A 152 18.09 -22.06 -3.74
CA ARG A 152 17.90 -21.04 -4.79
C ARG A 152 16.84 -20.05 -4.35
N ILE A 153 17.06 -18.77 -4.65
CA ILE A 153 16.14 -17.70 -4.26
C ILE A 153 14.87 -17.75 -5.11
N CYS A 154 13.74 -17.48 -4.48
CA CYS A 154 12.42 -17.38 -5.08
C CYS A 154 11.84 -16.00 -4.78
N PHE A 155 11.11 -15.43 -5.72
CA PHE A 155 10.44 -14.14 -5.58
C PHE A 155 8.95 -14.30 -5.88
N ALA A 156 8.10 -13.60 -5.14
CA ALA A 156 6.67 -13.51 -5.46
C ALA A 156 6.05 -12.21 -4.96
N SER A 157 5.00 -11.72 -5.63
CA SER A 157 4.25 -10.55 -5.17
C SER A 157 3.72 -10.75 -3.74
N GLU A 158 3.16 -11.92 -3.44
CA GLU A 158 2.61 -12.21 -2.12
C GLU A 158 3.28 -13.42 -1.45
N ALA A 159 3.42 -13.35 -0.13
CA ALA A 159 4.00 -14.43 0.67
C ALA A 159 3.24 -15.76 0.49
N LYS A 160 1.93 -15.73 0.25
CA LYS A 160 1.11 -16.95 0.07
C LYS A 160 1.61 -17.84 -1.08
N ASN A 161 2.21 -17.24 -2.11
CA ASN A 161 2.81 -17.97 -3.23
C ASN A 161 4.10 -18.72 -2.83
N LEU A 162 4.70 -18.41 -1.68
CA LEU A 162 5.95 -19.03 -1.22
C LEU A 162 5.74 -19.96 -0.02
N VAL A 163 4.58 -19.90 0.64
CA VAL A 163 4.22 -20.80 1.76
C VAL A 163 4.27 -22.25 1.28
N GLY A 164 4.99 -23.10 2.01
CA GLY A 164 5.18 -24.52 1.67
C GLY A 164 6.31 -24.79 0.68
N ILE A 165 6.85 -23.75 0.03
CA ILE A 165 8.05 -23.84 -0.80
C ILE A 165 9.29 -23.36 -0.04
N CYS A 166 9.17 -22.22 0.64
CA CYS A 166 10.25 -21.59 1.38
C CYS A 166 10.05 -21.83 2.89
N ASP A 167 11.12 -22.25 3.58
CA ASP A 167 11.09 -22.42 5.04
C ASP A 167 10.86 -21.08 5.75
N MET A 168 11.51 -20.02 5.25
CA MET A 168 11.40 -18.67 5.77
C MET A 168 11.16 -17.68 4.62
N ILE A 169 10.07 -16.94 4.74
CA ILE A 169 9.67 -15.90 3.79
C ILE A 169 9.95 -14.55 4.43
N ARG A 170 10.45 -13.62 3.64
CA ARG A 170 10.72 -12.24 4.06
C ARG A 170 10.13 -11.25 3.06
N PRO A 171 9.62 -10.09 3.52
CA PRO A 171 9.33 -9.00 2.62
C PRO A 171 10.63 -8.57 1.94
N PHE A 172 10.59 -8.36 0.63
CA PHE A 172 11.70 -7.80 -0.11
C PHE A 172 11.88 -6.33 0.34
N PRO A 173 13.09 -5.89 0.70
CA PRO A 173 13.30 -4.56 1.27
C PRO A 173 12.96 -3.44 0.28
N PRO A 174 12.14 -2.44 0.66
CA PRO A 174 11.86 -1.26 -0.16
C PRO A 174 13.14 -0.51 -0.57
N GLY A 175 13.18 0.07 -1.76
CA GLY A 175 14.33 0.87 -2.20
C GLY A 175 15.62 0.08 -2.42
N HIS A 176 15.51 -1.24 -2.56
CA HIS A 176 16.62 -2.14 -2.84
C HIS A 176 16.45 -2.87 -4.18
N TYR A 177 17.56 -3.38 -4.69
CA TYR A 177 17.56 -4.43 -5.69
C TYR A 177 18.43 -5.60 -5.23
N TYR A 178 18.07 -6.81 -5.64
CA TYR A 178 18.85 -8.02 -5.47
C TYR A 178 19.73 -8.21 -6.71
N TYR A 179 21.02 -8.43 -6.52
CA TYR A 179 21.97 -8.71 -7.59
C TYR A 179 23.12 -9.58 -7.04
N GLU A 180 23.40 -10.70 -7.70
CA GLU A 180 24.50 -11.61 -7.36
C GLU A 180 24.56 -12.04 -5.87
N GLY A 181 23.40 -12.30 -5.26
CA GLY A 181 23.33 -12.76 -3.86
C GLY A 181 23.12 -11.65 -2.82
N GLU A 182 23.26 -10.39 -3.22
CA GLU A 182 23.24 -9.24 -2.30
C GLU A 182 21.98 -8.38 -2.51
N PHE A 183 21.47 -7.81 -1.41
CA PHE A 183 20.42 -6.78 -1.44
C PHE A 183 21.08 -5.41 -1.33
N ILE A 184 21.01 -4.62 -2.39
CA ILE A 184 21.73 -3.35 -2.53
C ILE A 184 20.72 -2.19 -2.51
N PRO A 185 20.83 -1.23 -1.56
CA PRO A 185 19.98 -0.05 -1.57
C PRO A 185 20.31 0.84 -2.77
N TYR A 186 19.29 1.25 -3.52
CA TYR A 186 19.44 2.23 -4.60
C TYR A 186 18.85 3.60 -4.24
N GLU A 187 17.88 3.64 -3.33
CA GLU A 187 17.17 4.87 -2.93
C GLU A 187 16.51 4.72 -1.56
N GLU A 188 16.71 5.70 -0.67
CA GLU A 188 16.08 5.78 0.66
C GLU A 188 15.41 7.15 0.79
N LEU A 189 14.07 7.21 0.72
CA LEU A 189 13.35 8.50 0.66
C LEU A 189 13.32 9.26 1.98
N THR A 190 13.44 8.53 3.09
CA THR A 190 13.35 9.08 4.44
C THR A 190 14.69 9.59 4.97
N ARG A 191 15.78 9.38 4.21
CA ARG A 191 17.11 9.89 4.56
C ARG A 191 17.21 11.38 4.22
N VAL A 192 17.26 12.21 5.26
CA VAL A 192 17.37 13.67 5.14
C VAL A 192 18.77 14.11 5.53
N GLU A 193 19.54 14.62 4.57
CA GLU A 193 20.88 15.18 4.83
C GLU A 193 20.81 16.64 5.31
N GLN A 194 19.82 17.38 4.83
CA GLN A 194 19.59 18.77 5.19
C GLN A 194 18.09 19.07 5.15
N PHE A 195 17.61 19.72 6.20
CA PHE A 195 16.25 20.26 6.24
C PHE A 195 16.16 21.60 5.49
N SER A 196 15.02 21.83 4.86
CA SER A 196 14.68 23.09 4.21
C SER A 196 14.69 24.25 5.23
N ARG A 197 15.04 25.44 4.74
CA ARG A 197 14.96 26.71 5.49
C ARG A 197 13.86 27.63 4.96
N ASP A 198 12.99 27.09 4.11
CA ASP A 198 11.88 27.80 3.53
C ASP A 198 10.87 28.19 4.62
N ASP A 199 10.17 29.30 4.41
CA ASP A 199 9.08 29.73 5.29
C ASP A 199 7.82 28.89 5.11
N LEU A 200 6.86 29.07 6.01
CA LEU A 200 5.59 28.34 6.05
C LEU A 200 4.87 28.36 4.68
N GLU A 201 4.74 29.55 4.08
CA GLU A 201 4.02 29.74 2.82
C GLU A 201 4.71 29.03 1.66
N THR A 202 6.03 29.14 1.56
CA THR A 202 6.82 28.45 0.54
C THR A 202 6.72 26.93 0.71
N VAL A 203 6.79 26.45 1.96
CA VAL A 203 6.59 25.03 2.29
C VAL A 203 5.23 24.55 1.82
N CYS A 204 4.15 25.24 2.20
CA CYS A 204 2.77 24.89 1.87
C CYS A 204 2.51 24.95 0.36
N LYS A 205 3.04 25.95 -0.34
CA LYS A 205 3.01 26.00 -1.81
C LYS A 205 3.67 24.77 -2.44
N GLY A 206 4.86 24.38 -1.95
CA GLY A 206 5.56 23.22 -2.48
C GLY A 206 4.89 21.87 -2.16
N ILE A 207 4.18 21.75 -1.03
CA ILE A 207 3.30 20.61 -0.71
C ILE A 207 2.18 20.55 -1.75
N ARG A 208 1.49 21.66 -1.95
CA ARG A 208 0.35 21.79 -2.86
C ARG A 208 0.72 21.39 -4.29
N GLU A 209 1.77 22.01 -4.84
CA GLU A 209 2.22 21.77 -6.22
C GLU A 209 2.61 20.31 -6.45
N ARG A 210 3.35 19.69 -5.52
CA ARG A 210 3.78 18.29 -5.65
C ARG A 210 2.65 17.30 -5.47
N LEU A 211 1.70 17.56 -4.57
CA LEU A 211 0.54 16.67 -4.44
C LEU A 211 -0.35 16.75 -5.67
N ILE A 212 -0.54 17.94 -6.26
CA ILE A 212 -1.28 18.10 -7.52
C ILE A 212 -0.59 17.33 -8.65
N GLN A 213 0.73 17.49 -8.82
CA GLN A 213 1.49 16.75 -9.83
C GLN A 213 1.39 15.23 -9.62
N SER A 214 1.57 14.80 -8.36
CA SER A 214 1.47 13.38 -8.01
C SER A 214 0.10 12.77 -8.34
N VAL A 215 -0.98 13.53 -8.10
CA VAL A 215 -2.33 13.13 -8.51
C VAL A 215 -2.42 13.07 -10.03
N GLU A 216 -1.98 14.10 -10.74
CA GLU A 216 -2.01 14.16 -12.21
C GLU A 216 -1.33 12.93 -12.85
N ASP A 217 -0.13 12.61 -12.40
CA ASP A 217 0.66 11.48 -12.90
C ASP A 217 -0.08 10.13 -12.75
N ARG A 218 -0.85 9.99 -11.66
CA ARG A 218 -1.62 8.79 -11.32
C ARG A 218 -3.00 8.73 -11.97
N LEU A 219 -3.42 9.76 -12.70
CA LEU A 219 -4.66 9.75 -13.48
C LEU A 219 -4.49 9.14 -14.88
N ASP A 220 -3.25 8.92 -15.36
CA ASP A 220 -3.01 8.26 -16.66
C ASP A 220 -3.30 6.76 -16.56
N ALA A 221 -4.47 6.35 -17.07
CA ALA A 221 -4.92 4.96 -17.11
C ALA A 221 -5.79 4.74 -18.36
N ASP A 222 -5.56 3.65 -19.10
CA ASP A 222 -6.47 3.26 -20.19
C ASP A 222 -7.72 2.55 -19.64
N ALA A 223 -7.67 2.03 -18.41
CA ALA A 223 -8.77 1.37 -17.71
C ALA A 223 -9.60 2.34 -16.83
N PRO A 224 -10.85 1.97 -16.47
CA PRO A 224 -11.71 2.86 -15.68
C PRO A 224 -11.21 3.13 -14.26
N LEU A 225 -11.13 4.43 -13.92
CA LEU A 225 -10.76 4.93 -12.59
C LEU A 225 -11.96 4.99 -11.63
N GLY A 226 -11.65 4.84 -10.35
CA GLY A 226 -12.51 5.09 -9.19
C GLY A 226 -11.68 5.63 -8.03
N PHE A 227 -12.36 6.13 -7.00
CA PHE A 227 -11.72 6.85 -5.90
C PHE A 227 -12.33 6.40 -4.57
N LEU A 228 -11.49 6.05 -3.60
CA LEU A 228 -11.96 5.82 -2.23
C LEU A 228 -12.13 7.17 -1.53
N LEU A 229 -13.32 7.42 -0.97
CA LEU A 229 -13.68 8.69 -0.33
C LEU A 229 -14.27 8.42 1.05
N SER A 230 -13.48 8.63 2.10
CA SER A 230 -13.93 8.45 3.48
C SER A 230 -14.50 9.72 4.13
N GLY A 231 -14.44 10.86 3.45
CA GLY A 231 -14.75 12.17 4.05
C GLY A 231 -13.70 12.67 5.05
N GLY A 232 -12.55 12.00 5.12
CA GLY A 232 -11.35 12.52 5.79
C GLY A 232 -10.54 13.43 4.87
N LEU A 233 -9.72 14.31 5.45
CA LEU A 233 -8.89 15.28 4.73
C LEU A 233 -8.16 14.68 3.51
N ASP A 234 -7.49 13.54 3.72
CA ASP A 234 -6.52 12.98 2.77
C ASP A 234 -7.20 12.45 1.51
N SER A 235 -8.21 11.58 1.67
CA SER A 235 -8.97 11.01 0.56
C SER A 235 -9.81 12.07 -0.15
N SER A 236 -10.39 13.03 0.60
CA SER A 236 -11.12 14.16 0.05
C SER A 236 -10.23 15.06 -0.81
N LEU A 237 -8.99 15.37 -0.39
CA LEU A 237 -8.05 16.15 -1.20
C LEU A 237 -7.70 15.44 -2.51
N VAL A 238 -7.39 14.14 -2.47
CA VAL A 238 -7.11 13.34 -3.67
C VAL A 238 -8.32 13.39 -4.63
N CYS A 239 -9.53 13.19 -4.12
CA CYS A 239 -10.75 13.24 -4.93
C CYS A 239 -10.98 14.63 -5.53
N ALA A 240 -10.83 15.70 -4.74
CA ALA A 240 -11.10 17.06 -5.20
C ALA A 240 -10.08 17.55 -6.24
N VAL A 241 -8.79 17.27 -6.04
CA VAL A 241 -7.75 17.56 -7.04
C VAL A 241 -8.02 16.77 -8.32
N SER A 242 -8.38 15.49 -8.20
CA SER A 242 -8.69 14.64 -9.37
C SER A 242 -9.89 15.14 -10.16
N ALA A 243 -10.99 15.50 -9.47
CA ALA A 243 -12.18 16.06 -10.10
C ALA A 243 -11.87 17.36 -10.85
N LYS A 244 -11.04 18.23 -10.27
CA LYS A 244 -10.60 19.48 -10.88
C LYS A 244 -9.73 19.25 -12.13
N ILE A 245 -8.75 18.36 -12.06
CA ILE A 245 -7.85 18.07 -13.20
C ILE A 245 -8.63 17.43 -14.35
N LEU A 246 -9.47 16.44 -14.05
CA LEU A 246 -10.21 15.71 -15.08
C LEU A 246 -11.36 16.52 -15.71
N GLY A 247 -11.86 17.56 -15.02
CA GLY A 247 -12.96 18.38 -15.51
C GLY A 247 -14.27 17.61 -15.78
N ARG A 248 -14.42 16.43 -15.18
CA ARG A 248 -15.59 15.54 -15.32
C ARG A 248 -15.94 14.91 -13.96
N LYS A 249 -17.16 14.37 -13.87
CA LYS A 249 -17.58 13.62 -12.68
C LYS A 249 -16.68 12.40 -12.48
N ILE A 250 -16.13 12.28 -11.28
CA ILE A 250 -15.39 11.10 -10.83
C ILE A 250 -16.32 10.15 -10.07
N ARG A 251 -16.02 8.85 -10.07
CA ARG A 251 -16.77 7.85 -9.32
C ARG A 251 -16.11 7.60 -7.97
N THR A 252 -16.85 7.87 -6.89
CA THR A 252 -16.33 7.80 -5.52
C THR A 252 -17.06 6.74 -4.72
N PHE A 253 -16.33 6.04 -3.86
CA PHE A 253 -16.84 4.92 -3.09
C PHE A 253 -16.50 5.08 -1.62
N ALA A 254 -17.48 4.80 -0.76
CA ALA A 254 -17.34 4.77 0.68
C ALA A 254 -17.99 3.50 1.25
N ILE A 255 -17.60 3.11 2.46
CA ILE A 255 -18.29 2.06 3.21
C ILE A 255 -18.38 2.47 4.68
N GLY A 256 -19.47 2.08 5.32
CA GLY A 256 -19.66 2.24 6.76
C GLY A 256 -20.47 1.09 7.33
N MET A 257 -20.46 0.94 8.65
CA MET A 257 -21.38 0.07 9.36
C MET A 257 -22.83 0.49 9.05
N ASP A 258 -23.76 -0.46 9.10
CA ASP A 258 -25.21 -0.20 9.06
C ASP A 258 -25.70 0.63 10.26
N THR A 259 -24.93 0.63 11.34
CA THR A 259 -25.15 1.35 12.59
C THR A 259 -24.12 2.47 12.79
N ASP A 260 -24.62 3.71 12.97
CA ASP A 260 -23.83 4.92 13.24
C ASP A 260 -22.59 5.17 12.33
N PRO A 261 -22.69 5.09 10.98
CA PRO A 261 -21.55 5.33 10.10
C PRO A 261 -21.25 6.82 9.96
N ILE A 262 -20.41 7.35 10.86
CA ILE A 262 -20.02 8.77 10.88
C ILE A 262 -19.37 9.19 9.56
N ASP A 263 -18.49 8.37 8.98
CA ASP A 263 -17.76 8.75 7.75
C ASP A 263 -18.63 8.83 6.50
N LEU A 264 -19.70 8.04 6.40
CA LEU A 264 -20.57 8.09 5.21
C LEU A 264 -21.21 9.47 5.04
N LYS A 265 -21.52 10.15 6.15
CA LYS A 265 -22.01 11.53 6.11
C LYS A 265 -21.00 12.50 5.49
N TYR A 266 -19.74 12.43 5.93
CA TYR A 266 -18.69 13.33 5.43
C TYR A 266 -18.24 12.96 4.01
N ALA A 267 -18.25 11.68 3.66
CA ALA A 267 -18.01 11.21 2.31
C ALA A 267 -19.07 11.77 1.36
N GLN A 268 -20.35 11.72 1.74
CA GLN A 268 -21.45 12.32 0.99
C GLN A 268 -21.28 13.84 0.84
N GLU A 269 -20.96 14.56 1.92
CA GLU A 269 -20.71 16.01 1.88
C GLU A 269 -19.56 16.37 0.92
N ALA A 270 -18.43 15.65 0.99
CA ALA A 270 -17.32 15.84 0.07
C ALA A 270 -17.72 15.57 -1.38
N ALA A 271 -18.45 14.48 -1.61
CA ALA A 271 -18.85 14.06 -2.95
C ALA A 271 -19.81 15.05 -3.61
N GLU A 272 -20.78 15.57 -2.85
CA GLU A 272 -21.71 16.61 -3.30
C GLU A 272 -20.96 17.90 -3.66
N PHE A 273 -20.01 18.31 -2.81
CA PHE A 273 -19.21 19.52 -3.04
C PHE A 273 -18.38 19.43 -4.32
N ILE A 274 -17.72 18.30 -4.57
CA ILE A 274 -16.87 18.10 -5.77
C ILE A 274 -17.67 17.65 -7.00
N GLY A 275 -18.98 17.40 -6.87
CA GLY A 275 -19.85 16.94 -7.95
C GLY A 275 -19.58 15.50 -8.42
N ALA A 276 -19.10 14.63 -7.53
CA ALA A 276 -18.81 13.23 -7.83
C ALA A 276 -20.08 12.38 -8.01
N ASP A 277 -19.94 11.27 -8.74
CA ASP A 277 -20.89 10.16 -8.74
C ASP A 277 -20.56 9.25 -7.55
N HIS A 278 -21.33 9.36 -6.47
CA HIS A 278 -21.01 8.74 -5.18
C HIS A 278 -21.82 7.48 -4.93
N THR A 279 -21.13 6.43 -4.48
CA THR A 279 -21.75 5.19 -4.00
C THR A 279 -21.27 4.91 -2.58
N ALA A 280 -22.23 4.87 -1.65
CA ALA A 280 -21.99 4.46 -0.26
C ALA A 280 -22.49 3.02 -0.08
N PHE A 281 -21.61 2.14 0.39
CA PHE A 281 -21.94 0.78 0.78
C PHE A 281 -22.14 0.69 2.30
N HIS A 282 -22.89 -0.32 2.73
CA HIS A 282 -23.10 -0.63 4.14
C HIS A 282 -22.61 -2.06 4.42
N MET A 283 -22.12 -2.30 5.63
CA MET A 283 -21.75 -3.62 6.12
C MET A 283 -22.34 -3.85 7.52
N THR A 284 -22.68 -5.09 7.83
CA THR A 284 -23.19 -5.50 9.14
C THR A 284 -22.08 -6.11 10.01
N LYS A 285 -22.39 -6.36 11.29
CA LYS A 285 -21.54 -7.15 12.18
C LYS A 285 -21.23 -8.54 11.57
N GLU A 286 -22.23 -9.18 10.98
CA GLU A 286 -22.10 -10.49 10.37
C GLU A 286 -21.13 -10.44 9.17
N ASP A 287 -21.27 -9.45 8.28
CA ASP A 287 -20.35 -9.27 7.14
C ASP A 287 -18.90 -9.15 7.60
N VAL A 288 -18.67 -8.38 8.69
CA VAL A 288 -17.35 -8.18 9.29
C VAL A 288 -16.78 -9.49 9.85
N LEU A 289 -17.56 -10.23 10.63
CA LEU A 289 -17.10 -11.47 11.26
C LEU A 289 -16.88 -12.59 10.23
N GLU A 290 -17.73 -12.67 9.21
CA GLU A 290 -17.57 -13.63 8.11
C GLU A 290 -16.34 -13.34 7.25
N ALA A 291 -16.03 -12.06 7.01
CA ALA A 291 -14.87 -11.64 6.24
C ALA A 291 -13.53 -11.84 6.99
N LEU A 292 -13.54 -11.88 8.33
CA LEU A 292 -12.33 -11.86 9.15
C LEU A 292 -11.27 -12.93 8.77
N PRO A 293 -11.62 -14.23 8.62
CA PRO A 293 -10.62 -15.23 8.25
C PRO A 293 -10.02 -15.00 6.86
N GLU A 294 -10.84 -14.56 5.91
CA GLU A 294 -10.41 -14.29 4.55
C GLU A 294 -9.52 -13.04 4.48
N VAL A 295 -9.88 -11.98 5.20
CA VAL A 295 -9.07 -10.75 5.29
C VAL A 295 -7.69 -11.05 5.86
N ILE A 296 -7.60 -11.82 6.95
CA ILE A 296 -6.30 -12.23 7.51
C ILE A 296 -5.50 -13.08 6.51
N ARG A 297 -6.18 -14.00 5.79
CA ARG A 297 -5.55 -14.82 4.76
C ARG A 297 -4.98 -13.99 3.61
N ILE A 298 -5.70 -13.01 3.07
CA ILE A 298 -5.20 -12.20 1.95
C ILE A 298 -4.13 -11.21 2.39
N LEU A 299 -4.20 -10.69 3.62
CA LEU A 299 -3.21 -9.74 4.12
C LEU A 299 -1.87 -10.43 4.39
N GLY A 300 -1.90 -11.63 4.98
CA GLY A 300 -0.69 -12.27 5.49
C GLY A 300 -0.08 -11.51 6.66
N THR A 301 -0.93 -11.00 7.56
CA THR A 301 -0.52 -10.32 8.79
C THR A 301 -1.38 -10.77 9.97
N TRP A 302 -0.85 -10.57 11.18
CA TRP A 302 -1.53 -10.77 12.46
C TRP A 302 -1.72 -9.45 13.23
N ASP A 303 -1.36 -8.32 12.61
CA ASP A 303 -1.45 -6.98 13.22
C ASP A 303 -2.89 -6.50 13.39
N ILE A 304 -3.22 -6.05 14.60
CA ILE A 304 -4.58 -5.64 15.00
C ILE A 304 -5.07 -4.45 14.17
N THR A 305 -4.25 -3.41 14.03
CA THR A 305 -4.63 -2.17 13.35
C THR A 305 -4.89 -2.41 11.88
N THR A 306 -3.97 -3.13 11.25
CA THR A 306 -4.04 -3.48 9.84
C THR A 306 -5.29 -4.31 9.56
N ILE A 307 -5.56 -5.36 10.35
CA ILE A 307 -6.74 -6.23 10.15
C ILE A 307 -8.04 -5.45 10.33
N ARG A 308 -8.17 -4.68 11.42
CA ARG A 308 -9.37 -3.86 11.67
C ARG A 308 -9.67 -2.91 10.52
N ALA A 309 -8.67 -2.15 10.07
CA ALA A 309 -8.85 -1.21 8.97
C ALA A 309 -9.09 -1.92 7.62
N SER A 310 -8.58 -3.14 7.46
CA SER A 310 -8.72 -3.90 6.20
C SER A 310 -10.11 -4.49 6.00
N LEU A 311 -10.88 -4.73 7.06
CA LEU A 311 -12.22 -5.32 6.94
C LEU A 311 -13.16 -4.43 6.11
N GLY A 312 -13.31 -3.15 6.49
CA GLY A 312 -14.08 -2.19 5.72
C GLY A 312 -13.52 -2.01 4.31
N MET A 313 -12.20 -1.83 4.17
CA MET A 313 -11.60 -1.64 2.84
C MET A 313 -11.82 -2.85 1.92
N TYR A 314 -11.64 -4.08 2.42
CA TYR A 314 -11.87 -5.31 1.65
C TYR A 314 -13.33 -5.43 1.21
N LEU A 315 -14.28 -5.22 2.11
CA LEU A 315 -15.71 -5.29 1.80
C LEU A 315 -16.12 -4.20 0.79
N CYS A 316 -15.59 -2.99 0.93
CA CYS A 316 -15.78 -1.92 -0.06
C CYS A 316 -15.24 -2.32 -1.44
N CYS A 317 -14.00 -2.83 -1.49
CA CYS A 317 -13.39 -3.26 -2.75
C CYS A 317 -14.14 -4.43 -3.39
N LYS A 318 -14.66 -5.36 -2.59
CA LYS A 318 -15.50 -6.46 -3.05
C LYS A 318 -16.78 -5.92 -3.71
N GLN A 319 -17.48 -4.99 -3.05
CA GLN A 319 -18.68 -4.35 -3.61
C GLN A 319 -18.38 -3.59 -4.91
N ILE A 320 -17.26 -2.84 -4.98
CA ILE A 320 -16.85 -2.14 -6.20
C ILE A 320 -16.61 -3.15 -7.35
N HIS A 321 -15.90 -4.24 -7.07
CA HIS A 321 -15.60 -5.28 -8.05
C HIS A 321 -16.86 -5.99 -8.56
N GLU A 322 -17.80 -6.31 -7.67
CA GLU A 322 -19.02 -7.06 -7.99
C GLU A 322 -20.06 -6.21 -8.74
N HIS A 323 -20.01 -4.87 -8.59
CA HIS A 323 -21.07 -3.97 -9.07
C HIS A 323 -20.63 -2.92 -10.08
N THR A 324 -19.34 -2.81 -10.38
CA THR A 324 -18.80 -1.77 -11.29
C THR A 324 -17.73 -2.32 -12.23
N ASP A 325 -17.33 -1.52 -13.21
CA ASP A 325 -16.21 -1.79 -14.12
C ASP A 325 -14.91 -1.09 -13.70
N VAL A 326 -14.83 -0.54 -12.48
CA VAL A 326 -13.62 0.13 -11.97
C VAL A 326 -12.48 -0.87 -11.89
N ARG A 327 -11.30 -0.46 -12.37
CA ARG A 327 -10.07 -1.26 -12.37
C ARG A 327 -8.93 -0.60 -11.63
N VAL A 328 -8.97 0.72 -11.47
CA VAL A 328 -7.96 1.50 -10.76
C VAL A 328 -8.64 2.31 -9.65
N LEU A 329 -8.14 2.20 -8.43
CA LEU A 329 -8.61 2.91 -7.25
C LEU A 329 -7.52 3.84 -6.70
N MET A 330 -7.84 5.12 -6.65
CA MET A 330 -7.02 6.14 -5.99
C MET A 330 -7.31 6.18 -4.49
N THR A 331 -6.26 6.25 -3.66
CA THR A 331 -6.38 6.26 -2.19
C THR A 331 -5.63 7.44 -1.55
N GLY A 332 -5.90 7.71 -0.27
CA GLY A 332 -5.25 8.78 0.51
C GLY A 332 -4.24 8.28 1.56
N GLU A 333 -3.71 7.06 1.40
CA GLU A 333 -2.72 6.45 2.31
C GLU A 333 -1.42 7.27 2.35
N ILE A 334 -0.51 7.00 3.30
CA ILE A 334 0.84 7.63 3.40
C ILE A 334 0.82 9.08 3.97
N SER A 335 -0.32 9.77 3.88
CA SER A 335 -0.45 11.13 4.41
C SER A 335 -0.22 11.21 5.93
N ASP A 336 -0.75 10.27 6.71
CA ASP A 336 -0.62 10.30 8.18
C ASP A 336 0.83 10.05 8.63
N GLU A 337 1.56 9.20 7.92
CA GLU A 337 2.95 8.87 8.18
C GLU A 337 3.89 10.07 7.93
N LEU A 338 3.54 10.91 6.96
CA LEU A 338 4.29 12.12 6.60
C LEU A 338 3.97 13.32 7.50
N PHE A 339 2.68 13.54 7.80
CA PHE A 339 2.19 14.75 8.49
C PHE A 339 1.72 14.52 9.92
N GLY A 340 1.72 13.27 10.38
CA GLY A 340 1.44 12.89 11.76
C GLY A 340 0.06 12.27 11.98
N TYR A 341 0.03 11.28 12.87
CA TYR A 341 -1.20 10.71 13.47
C TYR A 341 -1.63 11.49 14.71
N LYS A 342 -2.80 11.17 15.28
CA LYS A 342 -3.24 11.73 16.57
C LYS A 342 -2.24 11.57 17.71
N TYR A 343 -1.49 10.46 17.79
CA TYR A 343 -0.50 10.28 18.85
C TYR A 343 0.77 11.12 18.65
N THR A 344 1.00 11.64 17.43
CA THR A 344 2.15 12.51 17.16
C THR A 344 2.04 13.88 17.81
N ASP A 345 0.84 14.25 18.27
CA ASP A 345 0.63 15.40 19.17
C ASP A 345 1.38 15.26 20.50
N PHE A 346 1.73 14.02 20.91
CA PHE A 346 2.51 13.75 22.12
C PHE A 346 4.02 13.66 21.87
N ALA A 347 4.49 13.90 20.63
CA ALA A 347 5.91 13.92 20.33
C ALA A 347 6.62 14.97 21.22
N PRO A 348 7.69 14.61 21.94
CA PRO A 348 8.33 15.50 22.91
C PRO A 348 9.00 16.71 22.25
N ASP A 349 9.48 16.54 21.02
CA ASP A 349 10.12 17.58 20.22
C ASP A 349 10.06 17.22 18.71
N ALA A 350 10.54 18.16 17.89
CA ALA A 350 10.55 18.05 16.44
C ALA A 350 11.44 16.90 15.93
N VAL A 351 12.51 16.57 16.66
CA VAL A 351 13.43 15.47 16.29
C VAL A 351 12.74 14.13 16.50
N ALA A 352 12.03 13.97 17.61
CA ALA A 352 11.25 12.77 17.90
C ALA A 352 10.09 12.60 16.89
N PHE A 353 9.40 13.68 16.52
CA PHE A 353 8.38 13.65 15.46
C PHE A 353 8.98 13.15 14.14
N GLN A 354 10.13 13.69 13.73
CA GLN A 354 10.78 13.29 12.48
C GLN A 354 11.25 11.83 12.51
N ALA A 355 11.80 11.38 13.64
CA ALA A 355 12.22 10.00 13.80
C ALA A 355 11.03 9.02 13.70
N GLU A 356 9.88 9.40 14.26
CA GLU A 356 8.66 8.61 14.13
C GLU A 356 8.14 8.61 12.68
N SER A 357 8.08 9.77 12.03
CA SER A 357 7.67 9.86 10.62
C SER A 357 8.56 9.00 9.71
N LYS A 358 9.89 9.05 9.89
CA LYS A 358 10.84 8.17 9.19
C LYS A 358 10.51 6.70 9.44
N LYS A 359 10.38 6.29 10.72
CA LYS A 359 10.05 4.90 11.08
C LYS A 359 8.76 4.43 10.43
N ARG A 360 7.71 5.26 10.47
CA ARG A 360 6.39 4.94 9.93
C ARG A 360 6.42 4.76 8.43
N ILE A 361 7.16 5.60 7.69
CA ILE A 361 7.36 5.43 6.24
C ILE A 361 8.23 4.21 5.94
N ASP A 362 9.31 3.97 6.67
CA ASP A 362 10.20 2.82 6.43
C ASP A 362 9.47 1.48 6.67
N GLU A 363 8.52 1.44 7.61
CA GLU A 363 7.76 0.23 7.97
C GLU A 363 6.41 0.11 7.22
N ILE A 364 5.99 1.13 6.47
CA ILE A 364 4.62 1.23 5.93
C ILE A 364 4.23 0.05 5.04
N HIS A 365 5.21 -0.57 4.39
CA HIS A 365 5.04 -1.72 3.53
C HIS A 365 4.58 -3.00 4.27
N MET A 366 4.59 -2.99 5.60
CA MET A 366 4.07 -4.06 6.47
C MET A 366 2.68 -3.75 7.04
N TYR A 367 2.20 -2.52 6.88
CA TYR A 367 0.98 -2.01 7.52
C TYR A 367 0.00 -1.39 6.50
N ASP A 368 -0.13 -0.07 6.45
CA ASP A 368 -1.15 0.65 5.67
C ASP A 368 -1.10 0.37 4.17
N VAL A 369 0.10 0.36 3.60
CA VAL A 369 0.31 0.04 2.18
C VAL A 369 0.06 -1.44 1.90
N LEU A 370 0.37 -2.33 2.86
CA LEU A 370 0.03 -3.75 2.75
C LEU A 370 -1.48 -3.94 2.69
N ARG A 371 -2.23 -3.28 3.59
CA ARG A 371 -3.70 -3.28 3.57
C ARG A 371 -4.23 -2.77 2.23
N ALA A 372 -3.80 -1.59 1.80
CA ALA A 372 -4.28 -0.97 0.57
C ALA A 372 -4.04 -1.86 -0.65
N ASP A 373 -2.83 -2.40 -0.83
CA ASP A 373 -2.54 -3.33 -1.92
C ASP A 373 -3.43 -4.58 -1.82
N ARG A 374 -3.46 -5.28 -0.67
CA ARG A 374 -4.08 -6.60 -0.57
C ARG A 374 -5.60 -6.54 -0.70
N CYS A 375 -6.25 -5.58 -0.06
CA CYS A 375 -7.70 -5.43 -0.13
C CYS A 375 -8.17 -5.08 -1.55
N ILE A 376 -7.43 -4.22 -2.25
CA ILE A 376 -7.78 -3.78 -3.61
C ILE A 376 -7.44 -4.87 -4.63
N SER A 377 -6.24 -5.44 -4.55
CA SER A 377 -5.76 -6.46 -5.50
C SER A 377 -6.48 -7.80 -5.37
N ALA A 378 -6.90 -8.22 -4.17
CA ALA A 378 -7.71 -9.42 -4.00
C ALA A 378 -9.05 -9.34 -4.74
N ASN A 379 -9.50 -8.13 -5.08
CA ASN A 379 -10.72 -7.83 -5.80
C ASN A 379 -10.43 -7.32 -7.23
N SER A 380 -9.37 -7.81 -7.87
CA SER A 380 -9.09 -7.56 -9.30
C SER A 380 -8.95 -6.09 -9.69
N MET A 381 -8.44 -5.25 -8.79
CA MET A 381 -8.21 -3.82 -9.02
C MET A 381 -6.78 -3.42 -8.69
N GLU A 382 -6.36 -2.26 -9.18
CA GLU A 382 -5.10 -1.60 -8.86
C GLU A 382 -5.29 -0.47 -7.85
N SER A 383 -4.37 -0.34 -6.89
CA SER A 383 -4.31 0.84 -6.02
C SER A 383 -3.28 1.85 -6.52
N ARG A 384 -3.56 3.14 -6.40
CA ARG A 384 -2.61 4.22 -6.68
C ARG A 384 -2.59 5.21 -5.51
N VAL A 385 -1.40 5.62 -5.08
CA VAL A 385 -1.23 6.32 -3.80
C VAL A 385 -0.47 7.63 -3.98
N PRO A 386 -1.15 8.76 -4.26
CA PRO A 386 -0.49 10.03 -4.55
C PRO A 386 0.43 10.56 -3.45
N PHE A 387 0.07 10.39 -2.17
CA PHE A 387 0.96 10.79 -1.08
C PHE A 387 2.23 9.92 -1.00
N GLY A 388 2.24 8.76 -1.67
CA GLY A 388 3.40 7.89 -1.87
C GLY A 388 4.28 8.26 -3.05
N ASP A 389 4.08 9.43 -3.65
CA ASP A 389 4.97 9.87 -4.70
C ASP A 389 6.38 10.17 -4.19
N ARG A 390 7.38 9.71 -4.92
CA ARG A 390 8.79 9.84 -4.57
C ARG A 390 9.18 11.30 -4.31
N ASP A 391 8.78 12.21 -5.20
CA ASP A 391 9.20 13.60 -5.12
C ASP A 391 8.40 14.34 -4.04
N PHE A 392 7.13 13.97 -3.85
CA PHE A 392 6.32 14.43 -2.72
C PHE A 392 6.92 14.00 -1.36
N VAL A 393 7.19 12.70 -1.18
CA VAL A 393 7.73 12.15 0.06
C VAL A 393 9.08 12.78 0.39
N LYS A 394 10.01 12.85 -0.58
CA LYS A 394 11.31 13.50 -0.37
C LYS A 394 11.16 14.94 0.08
N TYR A 395 10.26 15.70 -0.55
CA TYR A 395 10.02 17.09 -0.20
C TYR A 395 9.48 17.22 1.23
N VAL A 396 8.45 16.43 1.60
CA VAL A 396 7.85 16.50 2.93
C VAL A 396 8.80 16.01 4.03
N MET A 397 9.66 15.04 3.74
CA MET A 397 10.70 14.59 4.66
C MET A 397 11.76 15.66 4.89
N GLN A 398 12.05 16.50 3.89
CA GLN A 398 12.99 17.62 3.98
C GLN A 398 12.44 18.87 4.70
N ILE A 399 11.12 19.00 4.90
CA ILE A 399 10.55 20.12 5.66
C ILE A 399 11.15 20.16 7.08
N ASP A 400 11.43 21.35 7.60
CA ASP A 400 11.81 21.53 9.00
C ASP A 400 10.77 20.85 9.92
N PRO A 401 11.16 19.82 10.69
CA PRO A 401 10.22 19.08 11.52
C PRO A 401 9.47 19.96 12.54
N ALA A 402 10.01 21.12 12.91
CA ALA A 402 9.32 22.08 13.77
C ALA A 402 8.04 22.62 13.13
N LEU A 403 8.00 22.78 11.81
CA LEU A 403 6.79 23.20 11.08
C LEU A 403 5.72 22.09 11.01
N LYS A 404 6.13 20.82 11.14
CA LYS A 404 5.22 19.67 11.13
C LYS A 404 4.59 19.38 12.48
N MET A 405 5.18 19.89 13.57
CA MET A 405 4.61 19.75 14.91
C MET A 405 3.24 20.42 14.98
N ASN A 406 2.32 19.82 15.75
CA ASN A 406 0.99 20.38 15.95
C ASN A 406 1.01 21.54 16.97
N THR A 407 1.49 22.72 16.54
CA THR A 407 1.48 23.95 17.34
C THR A 407 0.18 24.74 17.20
N TYR A 408 -0.67 24.39 16.22
CA TYR A 408 -1.90 25.10 15.87
C TYR A 408 -3.17 24.48 16.47
N GLY A 409 -3.04 23.38 17.23
CA GLY A 409 -4.18 22.62 17.75
C GLY A 409 -4.97 21.87 16.65
N MET A 410 -4.35 21.69 15.47
CA MET A 410 -4.93 21.01 14.32
C MET A 410 -3.90 20.09 13.67
N GLY A 411 -4.13 18.78 13.73
CA GLY A 411 -3.26 17.80 13.09
C GLY A 411 -3.21 17.98 11.57
N LYS A 412 -2.04 17.75 10.97
CA LYS A 412 -1.75 17.99 9.56
C LYS A 412 -1.97 19.44 9.10
N TYR A 413 -1.71 20.41 9.97
CA TYR A 413 -1.93 21.83 9.66
C TYR A 413 -1.30 22.25 8.32
N LEU A 414 -0.04 21.89 8.06
CA LEU A 414 0.63 22.24 6.80
C LEU A 414 -0.13 21.78 5.55
N LEU A 415 -0.68 20.56 5.58
CA LEU A 415 -1.44 20.02 4.45
C LEU A 415 -2.77 20.76 4.27
N ARG A 416 -3.44 21.14 5.36
CA ARG A 416 -4.70 21.89 5.31
C ARG A 416 -4.46 23.30 4.77
N HIS A 417 -3.47 23.98 5.33
CA HIS A 417 -3.08 25.33 4.93
C HIS A 417 -2.61 25.38 3.48
N ALA A 418 -1.91 24.34 3.00
CA ALA A 418 -1.50 24.22 1.60
C ALA A 418 -2.65 24.24 0.59
N PHE A 419 -3.88 23.94 0.99
CA PHE A 419 -5.05 23.86 0.10
C PHE A 419 -6.19 24.81 0.49
N GLU A 420 -6.01 25.69 1.46
CA GLU A 420 -7.09 26.53 2.00
C GLU A 420 -7.61 27.56 0.99
N GLU A 421 -6.73 28.15 0.18
CA GLU A 421 -7.09 29.17 -0.81
C GLU A 421 -7.74 28.60 -2.07
N ASP A 422 -7.60 27.30 -2.33
CA ASP A 422 -8.14 26.70 -3.55
C ASP A 422 -9.64 26.46 -3.49
N HIS A 423 -10.21 26.43 -2.27
CA HIS A 423 -11.61 26.07 -2.01
C HIS A 423 -12.02 24.75 -2.69
N LEU A 424 -11.11 23.75 -2.69
CA LEU A 424 -11.38 22.41 -3.26
C LEU A 424 -12.27 21.54 -2.39
N LEU A 425 -12.36 21.87 -1.10
CA LEU A 425 -13.15 21.18 -0.11
C LEU A 425 -13.97 22.20 0.68
N PRO A 426 -15.12 21.80 1.25
CA PRO A 426 -15.81 22.63 2.22
C PRO A 426 -14.94 22.78 3.49
N ASP A 427 -14.98 23.96 4.12
CA ASP A 427 -14.22 24.24 5.35
C ASP A 427 -14.46 23.21 6.45
N GLY A 428 -15.71 22.70 6.53
CA GLY A 428 -16.10 21.65 7.47
C GLY A 428 -15.31 20.35 7.33
N ILE A 429 -14.80 20.04 6.12
CA ILE A 429 -13.95 18.88 5.84
C ILE A 429 -12.48 19.26 5.93
N LEU A 430 -12.09 20.38 5.31
CA LEU A 430 -10.70 20.85 5.32
C LEU A 430 -10.15 21.05 6.73
N TRP A 431 -10.99 21.49 7.68
CA TRP A 431 -10.61 21.72 9.07
C TRP A 431 -11.19 20.70 10.06
N ARG A 432 -11.72 19.56 9.56
CA ARG A 432 -12.22 18.46 10.39
C ARG A 432 -11.09 17.82 11.20
N GLN A 433 -11.32 17.58 12.49
CA GLN A 433 -10.40 16.77 13.30
C GLN A 433 -10.39 15.31 12.84
N LYS A 434 -9.19 14.69 12.83
CA LYS A 434 -8.99 13.30 12.38
C LYS A 434 -9.79 12.30 13.23
N ALA A 435 -10.48 11.39 12.55
CA ALA A 435 -10.96 10.10 13.07
C ALA A 435 -10.13 8.98 12.43
N ALA A 436 -9.80 7.93 13.20
CA ALA A 436 -9.05 6.78 12.67
C ALA A 436 -9.98 5.90 11.82
N PHE A 437 -9.49 5.33 10.70
CA PHE A 437 -10.35 4.63 9.73
C PHE A 437 -11.22 3.53 10.35
N SER A 438 -10.65 2.67 11.22
CA SER A 438 -11.41 1.61 11.89
C SER A 438 -12.52 2.13 12.82
N ASP A 439 -12.33 3.32 13.40
CA ASP A 439 -13.34 3.94 14.26
C ASP A 439 -14.37 4.73 13.45
N ALA A 440 -13.95 5.21 12.28
CA ALA A 440 -14.71 6.13 11.44
C ALA A 440 -15.66 5.39 10.46
N VAL A 441 -15.30 4.16 10.07
CA VAL A 441 -16.18 3.19 9.40
C VAL A 441 -17.37 2.81 10.31
N GLY A 442 -17.19 2.82 11.64
CA GLY A 442 -18.25 2.68 12.63
C GLY A 442 -17.70 2.22 13.98
N HIS A 443 -18.06 2.90 15.06
CA HIS A 443 -17.55 2.59 16.41
C HIS A 443 -17.88 1.17 16.87
N SER A 444 -19.01 0.62 16.42
CA SER A 444 -19.47 -0.74 16.73
C SER A 444 -18.52 -1.82 16.24
N MET A 445 -17.89 -1.66 15.06
CA MET A 445 -17.07 -2.71 14.43
C MET A 445 -15.92 -3.18 15.36
N VAL A 446 -15.23 -2.24 15.99
CA VAL A 446 -14.09 -2.58 16.85
C VAL A 446 -14.57 -3.29 18.12
N ASP A 447 -15.72 -2.89 18.65
CA ASP A 447 -16.29 -3.50 19.85
C ASP A 447 -16.88 -4.88 19.55
N ASP A 448 -17.49 -5.06 18.38
CA ASP A 448 -17.96 -6.35 17.88
C ASP A 448 -16.82 -7.37 17.71
N LEU A 449 -15.68 -6.94 17.15
CA LEU A 449 -14.49 -7.79 16.99
C LEU A 449 -13.92 -8.21 18.36
N LYS A 450 -13.89 -7.28 19.31
CA LYS A 450 -13.45 -7.57 20.69
C LYS A 450 -14.39 -8.53 21.39
N GLU A 451 -15.70 -8.29 21.32
CA GLU A 451 -16.72 -9.18 21.89
C GLU A 451 -16.62 -10.58 21.29
N TYR A 452 -16.47 -10.67 19.96
CA TYR A 452 -16.28 -11.95 19.28
C TYR A 452 -15.04 -12.68 19.80
N ALA A 453 -13.89 -12.00 19.90
CA ALA A 453 -12.67 -12.59 20.43
C ALA A 453 -12.79 -13.00 21.91
N GLU A 454 -13.51 -12.25 22.73
CA GLU A 454 -13.83 -12.64 24.12
C GLU A 454 -14.67 -13.92 24.18
N SER A 455 -15.58 -14.13 23.21
CA SER A 455 -16.38 -15.35 23.11
C SER A 455 -15.59 -16.58 22.67
N CYS A 456 -14.46 -16.40 21.97
CA CYS A 456 -13.63 -17.48 21.45
C CYS A 456 -12.72 -18.14 22.49
N TYR A 457 -12.38 -17.45 23.60
CA TYR A 457 -11.40 -17.95 24.57
C TYR A 457 -11.81 -17.67 26.01
N THR A 458 -11.73 -18.69 26.85
CA THR A 458 -11.60 -18.50 28.30
C THR A 458 -10.26 -17.84 28.65
N ASP A 459 -10.14 -17.27 29.85
CA ASP A 459 -8.88 -16.63 30.29
C ASP A 459 -7.72 -17.63 30.38
N GLU A 460 -7.98 -18.87 30.77
CA GLU A 460 -6.98 -19.94 30.80
C GLU A 460 -6.52 -20.33 29.38
N GLU A 461 -7.46 -20.46 28.44
CA GLU A 461 -7.16 -20.72 27.03
C GLU A 461 -6.35 -19.59 26.41
N PHE A 462 -6.69 -18.33 26.73
CA PHE A 462 -5.96 -17.17 26.28
C PHE A 462 -4.50 -17.20 26.77
N LEU A 463 -4.28 -17.38 28.07
CA LEU A 463 -2.93 -17.43 28.66
C LEU A 463 -2.08 -18.55 28.05
N ARG A 464 -2.66 -19.75 27.93
CA ARG A 464 -2.01 -20.91 27.30
C ARG A 464 -1.76 -20.69 25.80
N GLY A 465 -2.71 -20.05 25.10
CA GLY A 465 -2.60 -19.71 23.69
C GLY A 465 -1.46 -18.74 23.41
N CYS A 466 -1.32 -17.70 24.22
CA CYS A 466 -0.22 -16.74 24.11
C CYS A 466 1.16 -17.40 24.27
N GLN A 467 1.27 -18.42 25.11
CA GLN A 467 2.53 -19.13 25.33
C GLN A 467 3.01 -19.94 24.11
N LYS A 468 2.12 -20.25 23.15
CA LYS A 468 2.49 -20.91 21.89
C LYS A 468 3.42 -20.05 21.03
N TYR A 469 3.35 -18.74 21.17
CA TYR A 469 4.02 -17.78 20.29
C TYR A 469 5.13 -17.03 21.04
N ALA A 470 6.36 -17.22 20.57
CA ALA A 470 7.54 -16.53 21.11
C ALA A 470 7.75 -15.15 20.46
N TYR A 471 7.56 -15.06 19.14
CA TYR A 471 7.72 -13.81 18.39
C TYR A 471 6.44 -12.97 18.45
N CYS A 472 6.57 -11.70 18.86
CA CYS A 472 5.49 -10.74 19.05
C CYS A 472 4.26 -11.38 19.71
N ARG A 473 4.46 -11.83 20.95
CA ARG A 473 3.45 -12.58 21.70
C ARG A 473 2.13 -11.79 21.78
N PRO A 474 0.98 -12.40 21.43
CA PRO A 474 -0.33 -11.80 21.64
C PRO A 474 -0.54 -11.31 23.09
N PHE A 475 -1.24 -10.18 23.25
CA PHE A 475 -1.47 -9.54 24.55
C PHE A 475 -2.93 -9.19 24.83
N THR A 476 -3.83 -9.46 23.88
CA THR A 476 -5.30 -9.46 24.01
C THR A 476 -5.90 -10.71 23.34
N LYS A 477 -7.11 -11.13 23.72
CA LYS A 477 -7.79 -12.26 23.06
C LYS A 477 -7.99 -12.03 21.57
N GLU A 478 -8.23 -10.78 21.17
CA GLU A 478 -8.29 -10.37 19.76
C GLU A 478 -6.96 -10.59 19.03
N SER A 479 -5.84 -10.15 19.62
CA SER A 479 -4.51 -10.39 19.02
C SER A 479 -4.17 -11.89 18.95
N LEU A 480 -4.69 -12.70 19.88
CA LEU A 480 -4.53 -14.15 19.85
C LEU A 480 -5.39 -14.78 18.75
N LEU A 481 -6.65 -14.36 18.62
CA LEU A 481 -7.55 -14.78 17.55
C LEU A 481 -6.92 -14.55 16.18
N TYR A 482 -6.42 -13.34 15.95
CA TYR A 482 -5.80 -12.97 14.69
C TYR A 482 -4.54 -13.78 14.43
N ARG A 483 -3.72 -14.00 15.47
CA ARG A 483 -2.52 -14.83 15.35
C ARG A 483 -2.84 -16.30 15.04
N ASP A 484 -3.84 -16.88 15.70
CA ASP A 484 -4.27 -18.27 15.45
C ASP A 484 -4.78 -18.43 14.00
N ILE A 485 -5.56 -17.47 13.49
CA ILE A 485 -6.01 -17.47 12.09
C ILE A 485 -4.83 -17.29 11.14
N PHE A 486 -3.89 -16.38 11.42
CA PHE A 486 -2.70 -16.18 10.60
C PHE A 486 -1.86 -17.46 10.47
N GLU A 487 -1.58 -18.15 11.59
CA GLU A 487 -0.76 -19.37 11.60
C GLU A 487 -1.41 -20.56 10.87
N LYS A 488 -2.74 -20.53 10.66
CA LYS A 488 -3.43 -21.50 9.80
C LYS A 488 -3.03 -21.36 8.32
N TYR A 489 -2.80 -20.14 7.86
CA TYR A 489 -2.50 -19.84 6.45
C TYR A 489 -1.02 -19.59 6.18
N TYR A 490 -0.27 -19.12 7.18
CA TYR A 490 1.13 -18.73 7.10
C TYR A 490 1.95 -19.34 8.25
N PRO A 491 1.96 -20.67 8.40
CA PRO A 491 2.57 -21.34 9.54
C PRO A 491 4.06 -20.98 9.66
N GLY A 492 4.45 -20.43 10.82
CA GLY A 492 5.83 -20.07 11.14
C GLY A 492 6.34 -18.80 10.47
N GLN A 493 5.50 -18.05 9.74
CA GLN A 493 5.92 -16.87 8.97
C GLN A 493 5.65 -15.54 9.69
N ALA A 494 5.43 -15.56 11.00
CA ALA A 494 5.07 -14.37 11.75
C ALA A 494 6.12 -13.24 11.69
N ALA A 495 7.39 -13.58 11.46
CA ALA A 495 8.51 -12.63 11.34
C ALA A 495 8.51 -11.81 10.04
N MET A 496 7.53 -12.00 9.15
CA MET A 496 7.30 -11.11 8.00
C MET A 496 6.86 -9.70 8.42
N ILE A 497 6.30 -9.57 9.63
CA ILE A 497 5.81 -8.32 10.22
C ILE A 497 6.66 -8.01 11.44
N ALA A 498 7.23 -6.80 11.52
CA ALA A 498 8.25 -6.47 12.52
C ALA A 498 7.72 -6.45 13.97
N ASP A 499 6.55 -5.86 14.18
CA ASP A 499 5.84 -5.82 15.46
C ASP A 499 4.37 -5.42 15.24
N PHE A 500 3.56 -5.40 16.31
CA PHE A 500 2.26 -4.74 16.28
C PHE A 500 2.41 -3.25 15.99
N TRP A 501 1.59 -2.71 15.09
CA TRP A 501 1.49 -1.27 14.91
C TRP A 501 0.86 -0.67 16.17
N MET A 502 1.59 0.21 16.85
CA MET A 502 1.17 0.86 18.09
C MET A 502 1.64 2.31 18.12
N PRO A 503 0.90 3.22 18.80
CA PRO A 503 1.45 4.51 19.23
C PRO A 503 2.80 4.33 19.94
N ASN A 504 3.68 5.32 19.83
CA ASN A 504 5.00 5.25 20.43
C ASN A 504 4.90 5.23 21.97
N ARG A 505 5.04 4.03 22.56
CA ARG A 505 4.86 3.80 24.00
C ARG A 505 5.84 4.57 24.89
N ALA A 506 6.96 5.03 24.34
CA ALA A 506 7.93 5.84 25.09
C ALA A 506 7.44 7.28 25.31
N TRP A 507 6.44 7.75 24.56
CA TRP A 507 5.90 9.09 24.69
C TRP A 507 4.82 9.17 25.77
N LYS A 508 4.82 10.29 26.50
CA LYS A 508 3.89 10.51 27.61
C LYS A 508 2.45 10.54 27.08
N GLY A 509 1.60 9.63 27.57
CA GLY A 509 0.20 9.50 27.15
C GLY A 509 -0.04 8.49 26.03
N CYS A 510 0.99 7.77 25.58
CA CYS A 510 0.92 6.78 24.50
C CYS A 510 1.19 5.33 24.93
N ASP A 511 1.49 5.08 26.21
CA ASP A 511 1.63 3.70 26.74
C ASP A 511 0.24 3.07 26.93
N VAL A 512 -0.32 2.58 25.82
CA VAL A 512 -1.65 1.99 25.74
C VAL A 512 -1.60 0.56 25.22
N LYS A 513 -2.64 -0.22 25.53
CA LYS A 513 -2.79 -1.62 25.07
C LYS A 513 -3.71 -1.77 23.86
N ASP A 514 -4.44 -0.72 23.45
CA ASP A 514 -5.21 -0.71 22.21
C ASP A 514 -4.51 0.24 21.23
N PRO A 515 -4.23 -0.18 19.99
CA PRO A 515 -3.58 0.71 19.03
C PRO A 515 -4.50 1.83 18.51
N SER A 516 -5.81 1.76 18.74
CA SER A 516 -6.74 2.80 18.27
C SER A 516 -6.45 4.15 18.94
N ALA A 517 -6.62 5.23 18.17
CA ALA A 517 -6.52 6.58 18.69
C ALA A 517 -7.59 6.88 19.77
N ARG A 518 -8.68 6.11 19.84
CA ARG A 518 -9.79 6.31 20.79
C ARG A 518 -9.40 6.19 22.26
N VAL A 519 -8.31 5.49 22.56
CA VAL A 519 -7.81 5.34 23.94
C VAL A 519 -6.80 6.42 24.33
N LEU A 520 -6.47 7.34 23.40
CA LEU A 520 -5.58 8.46 23.68
C LEU A 520 -6.33 9.61 24.34
N SER A 521 -5.66 10.28 25.28
CA SER A 521 -6.27 11.37 26.05
C SER A 521 -6.67 12.61 25.24
N ASN A 522 -6.08 12.79 24.04
CA ASN A 522 -6.38 13.88 23.12
C ASN A 522 -7.41 13.48 22.03
N TYR A 523 -8.05 12.32 22.15
CA TYR A 523 -9.14 11.94 21.27
C TYR A 523 -10.36 12.82 21.57
N GLY A 524 -10.60 13.79 20.68
CA GLY A 524 -11.63 14.84 20.85
C GLY A 524 -13.06 14.33 20.65
N ALA A 525 -14.02 15.26 20.65
CA ALA A 525 -15.44 14.98 20.42
C ALA A 525 -15.78 14.52 18.98
N SER A 526 -14.80 14.45 18.07
CA SER A 526 -14.99 14.03 16.67
C SER A 526 -15.25 12.53 16.49
N GLY A 527 -15.12 11.73 17.55
CA GLY A 527 -15.52 10.32 17.60
C GLY A 527 -16.47 10.04 18.76
N ARG A 528 -17.38 10.98 19.07
CA ARG A 528 -18.51 10.79 19.97
C ARG A 528 -19.82 11.04 19.24
#